data_AF-A0A350P1T9-F1
#
_entry.id   AF-A0A350P1T9-F1
#
_cell.length_a   1.000
_cell.length_b   1.000
_cell.length_c   1.000
_cell.angle_alpha   90.00
_cell.angle_beta   90.00
_cell.angle_gamma   90.00
#
_symmetry.space_group_name_H-M   'P 1'
#
loop_
_entity.id
_entity.type
_entity.pdbx_description
1 polymer ?
#
loop_
_entity_poly.entity_id
_entity_poly.type
_entity_poly.pdbx_seq_one_letter_code
_entity_poly.pdbx_strand_id
1 'polypeptide(L)'
;MSIKTTKFIIAPLRGMDQRWQTGPNYAYNIEDMTWSDQDSWKTSDGYRRVVGPYFQSDDTNANQSPIPNLEYYDDAAPPTSIHWFSQHGTALQWIVYEDTDGALQYFNGSKAPSNPRTSIQNVLGNLETRRSSTNKLSETTYSMYGQNLFIANGLDATVVFDGRKISRAGYQDEPPKPRAFTTTKLESEGIKKGVGYENSNNRYRYAVTFVNERGQESEMSVGEIITYDTSEVSSMAALSPGNSEFYKLSVCVDIPIGPPGTVARRLYRTQNMVSFAQETTTTGSSQSTTTINQINELRELAYGNEFYTVKTIPDNVCTLVVDVVSDVELGAFFEPANFGPFPTNSHMLAVYKNTMFVADDFTNQIKFSKPLFPEVFPRNNLFDFSDNQTSKITGMYTTRDALVIFKPRAIYVIKGDPLQGFFSQTLSTDVGCLAPQSIREVPGVGLIFMSATGFFVIDQGTIQAGQQGAVFKLSAGIRDLYNR
;
A
#
# COMPACT_ATOMS: atom_id res chain seq x y z
N MET A 1 11.00 30.82 -33.71
CA MET A 1 10.48 31.82 -32.77
C MET A 1 11.15 31.55 -31.42
N SER A 2 12.17 32.33 -31.05
CA SER A 2 12.97 32.10 -29.83
C SER A 2 12.19 32.61 -28.62
N ILE A 3 11.86 31.71 -27.69
CA ILE A 3 11.25 32.07 -26.41
C ILE A 3 12.33 32.76 -25.60
N LYS A 4 12.17 34.07 -25.36
CA LYS A 4 13.04 34.84 -24.46
C LYS A 4 12.94 34.23 -23.06
N THR A 5 14.01 33.59 -22.61
CA THR A 5 14.15 33.12 -21.23
C THR A 5 14.34 34.35 -20.34
N THR A 6 13.26 34.88 -19.78
CA THR A 6 13.34 35.87 -18.71
C THR A 6 13.93 35.21 -17.48
N LYS A 7 15.19 35.52 -17.19
CA LYS A 7 15.85 35.10 -15.96
C LYS A 7 15.13 35.78 -14.80
N PHE A 8 14.34 35.02 -14.04
CA PHE A 8 13.70 35.53 -12.83
C PHE A 8 14.80 35.94 -11.85
N ILE A 9 14.86 37.23 -11.51
CA ILE A 9 15.69 37.71 -10.42
C ILE A 9 14.91 37.45 -9.14
N ILE A 10 15.23 36.35 -8.46
CA ILE A 10 14.69 36.08 -7.13
C ILE A 10 15.41 37.01 -6.17
N ALA A 11 14.76 38.12 -5.78
CA ALA A 11 15.24 38.92 -4.67
C ALA A 11 15.07 38.08 -3.39
N PRO A 12 16.07 38.06 -2.49
CA PRO A 12 15.92 37.35 -1.22
C PRO A 12 14.73 37.93 -0.45
N LEU A 13 13.88 37.05 0.09
CA LEU A 13 12.78 37.45 0.97
C LEU A 13 13.35 38.26 2.14
N ARG A 14 12.97 39.54 2.23
CA ARG A 14 13.34 40.45 3.32
C ARG A 14 12.30 40.31 4.44
N GLY A 15 12.71 40.53 5.70
CA GLY A 15 11.78 40.57 6.84
C GLY A 15 11.52 39.24 7.56
N MET A 16 12.28 38.17 7.29
CA MET A 16 12.24 36.95 8.09
C MET A 16 13.26 36.96 9.24
N ASP A 17 12.78 36.98 10.48
CA ASP A 17 13.64 36.84 11.66
C ASP A 17 14.14 35.39 11.77
N GLN A 18 15.41 35.17 11.43
CA GLN A 18 16.05 33.86 11.50
C GLN A 18 16.52 33.48 12.90
N ARG A 19 16.40 34.38 13.90
CA ARG A 19 16.73 34.06 15.30
C ARG A 19 15.69 33.14 15.93
N TRP A 20 14.45 33.20 15.42
CA TRP A 20 13.38 32.30 15.82
C TRP A 20 13.41 31.05 14.96
N GLN A 21 13.83 29.93 15.55
CA GLN A 21 13.74 28.63 14.90
C GLN A 21 12.27 28.21 14.86
N THR A 22 11.78 27.87 13.67
CA THR A 22 10.40 27.41 13.53
C THR A 22 10.27 25.97 14.03
N GLY A 23 9.45 25.76 15.05
CA GLY A 23 8.95 24.42 15.37
C GLY A 23 8.08 23.89 14.23
N PRO A 24 7.95 22.57 14.08
CA PRO A 24 7.19 21.95 12.97
C PRO A 24 5.74 22.44 12.90
N ASN A 25 5.19 22.91 14.02
CA ASN A 25 3.81 23.33 14.13
C ASN A 25 3.58 24.85 14.13
N TYR A 26 4.61 25.69 13.98
CA TYR A 26 4.39 27.15 14.09
C TYR A 26 3.60 27.74 12.92
N ALA A 27 3.60 27.10 11.76
CA ALA A 27 2.72 27.50 10.67
C ALA A 27 1.23 27.38 11.02
N TYR A 28 0.85 26.48 11.95
CA TYR A 28 -0.54 26.36 12.43
C TYR A 28 -1.03 27.57 13.21
N ASN A 29 -0.11 28.32 13.82
CA ASN A 29 -0.46 29.51 14.61
C ASN A 29 -0.60 30.76 13.72
N ILE A 30 -0.26 30.65 12.42
CA ILE A 30 -0.39 31.75 11.47
C ILE A 30 -1.82 31.72 10.94
N GLU A 31 -2.64 32.59 11.51
CA GLU A 31 -4.05 32.77 11.14
C GLU A 31 -4.21 34.09 10.38
N ASP A 32 -4.95 34.06 9.26
CA ASP A 32 -5.41 35.26 8.55
C ASP A 32 -4.29 36.25 8.14
N MET A 33 -3.15 35.79 7.61
CA MET A 33 -2.05 36.67 7.20
C MET A 33 -1.87 36.74 5.67
N THR A 34 -1.73 37.95 5.14
CA THR A 34 -1.34 38.21 3.75
C THR A 34 -0.13 39.14 3.67
N TRP A 35 0.71 38.98 2.66
CA TRP A 35 1.86 39.86 2.44
C TRP A 35 1.41 41.13 1.72
N SER A 36 1.72 42.29 2.30
CA SER A 36 1.48 43.58 1.67
C SER A 36 2.61 43.96 0.72
N ASP A 37 2.32 44.83 -0.23
CA ASP A 37 3.27 45.48 -1.12
C ASP A 37 4.27 46.40 -0.37
N GLN A 38 4.04 46.66 0.92
CA GLN A 38 4.89 47.45 1.80
C GLN A 38 5.86 46.59 2.65
N ASP A 39 6.18 45.37 2.21
CA ASP A 39 7.09 44.45 2.91
C ASP A 39 6.66 44.13 4.36
N SER A 40 5.34 44.03 4.58
CA SER A 40 4.78 43.67 5.89
C SER A 40 3.67 42.66 5.78
N TRP A 41 3.55 41.79 6.79
CA TRP A 41 2.36 40.96 6.95
C TRP A 41 1.21 41.80 7.52
N LYS A 42 0.03 41.67 6.93
CA LYS A 42 -1.21 42.26 7.43
C LYS A 42 -2.27 41.17 7.60
N THR A 43 -3.28 41.43 8.43
CA THR A 43 -4.48 40.60 8.49
C THR A 43 -5.14 40.56 7.12
N SER A 44 -5.60 39.39 6.65
CA SER A 44 -6.13 39.21 5.30
C SER A 44 -7.60 39.64 5.15
N ASP A 45 -8.14 40.30 6.19
CA ASP A 45 -9.54 40.70 6.34
C ASP A 45 -10.51 39.50 6.36
N GLY A 46 -10.02 38.35 6.83
CA GLY A 46 -10.85 37.23 7.27
C GLY A 46 -10.95 36.05 6.30
N TYR A 47 -11.30 34.90 6.87
CA TYR A 47 -11.56 33.67 6.13
C TYR A 47 -12.83 33.77 5.29
N ARG A 48 -12.73 33.47 3.99
CA ARG A 48 -13.94 33.21 3.20
C ARG A 48 -14.49 31.86 3.60
N ARG A 49 -15.68 31.86 4.23
CA ARG A 49 -16.40 30.62 4.57
C ARG A 49 -16.65 29.82 3.29
N VAL A 50 -16.04 28.64 3.17
CA VAL A 50 -16.20 27.75 2.01
C VAL A 50 -17.58 27.09 2.02
N VAL A 51 -18.12 26.84 3.23
CA VAL A 51 -19.45 26.28 3.43
C VAL A 51 -20.39 27.39 3.88
N GLY A 52 -21.34 27.77 3.03
CA GLY A 52 -22.34 28.80 3.35
C GLY A 52 -23.24 28.41 4.53
N PRO A 53 -23.94 29.37 5.16
CA PRO A 53 -24.92 29.08 6.19
C PRO A 53 -25.97 28.11 5.65
N TYR A 54 -26.37 27.17 6.49
CA TYR A 54 -27.31 26.15 6.14
C TYR A 54 -28.70 26.52 6.58
N PHE A 55 -29.68 26.28 5.71
CA PHE A 55 -31.08 26.48 6.02
C PHE A 55 -31.75 25.12 6.16
N GLN A 56 -32.06 24.75 7.40
CA GLN A 56 -32.92 23.61 7.65
C GLN A 56 -34.34 24.02 7.23
N SER A 57 -34.88 23.38 6.18
CA SER A 57 -36.30 23.55 5.87
C SER A 57 -37.07 22.83 6.97
N ASP A 58 -37.60 23.59 7.93
CA ASP A 58 -38.65 23.05 8.79
C ASP A 58 -39.89 22.84 7.91
N ASP A 59 -40.08 21.61 7.44
CA ASP A 59 -41.22 21.18 6.60
C ASP A 59 -42.58 21.45 7.27
N THR A 60 -42.59 21.82 8.56
CA THR A 60 -43.80 22.09 9.33
C THR A 60 -44.23 23.55 9.34
N ASN A 61 -43.39 24.52 8.95
CA ASN A 61 -43.73 25.94 9.01
C ASN A 61 -43.25 26.71 7.77
N ALA A 62 -44.06 26.73 6.72
CA ALA A 62 -43.84 27.52 5.50
C ALA A 62 -43.67 29.05 5.72
N ASN A 63 -43.87 29.53 6.94
CA ASN A 63 -43.78 30.96 7.31
C ASN A 63 -42.59 31.31 8.23
N GLN A 64 -41.74 30.36 8.63
CA GLN A 64 -40.55 30.71 9.40
C GLN A 64 -39.44 31.17 8.44
N SER A 65 -38.94 32.39 8.66
CA SER A 65 -37.72 32.85 8.00
C SER A 65 -36.61 31.86 8.35
N PRO A 66 -35.87 31.36 7.36
CA PRO A 66 -34.97 30.25 7.58
C PRO A 66 -33.88 30.73 8.55
N ILE A 67 -33.85 30.13 9.74
CA ILE A 67 -32.85 30.44 10.75
C ILE A 67 -31.53 29.91 10.19
N PRO A 68 -30.53 30.77 9.93
CA PRO A 68 -29.24 30.27 9.53
C PRO A 68 -28.70 29.46 10.71
N ASN A 69 -28.54 28.14 10.52
CA ASN A 69 -27.75 27.33 11.45
C ASN A 69 -26.30 27.81 11.29
N LEU A 70 -25.93 28.81 12.09
CA LEU A 70 -24.64 29.49 12.00
C LEU A 70 -23.50 28.54 12.40
N GLU A 71 -23.81 27.46 13.12
CA GLU A 71 -22.90 26.69 13.97
C GLU A 71 -22.79 25.20 13.59
N TYR A 72 -23.12 24.79 12.35
CA TYR A 72 -23.05 23.35 11.99
C TYR A 72 -21.64 22.73 12.19
N TYR A 73 -20.59 23.55 12.16
CA TYR A 73 -19.22 23.11 12.43
C TYR A 73 -18.78 23.28 13.90
N ASP A 74 -19.58 23.92 14.74
CA ASP A 74 -19.17 24.20 16.13
C ASP A 74 -19.34 22.94 17.01
N ASP A 75 -20.27 22.06 16.64
CA ASP A 75 -20.44 20.73 17.25
C ASP A 75 -19.60 19.63 16.54
N ALA A 76 -18.90 19.98 15.47
CA ALA A 76 -18.12 19.03 14.68
C ALA A 76 -16.64 19.05 15.10
N ALA A 77 -16.03 17.87 15.20
CA ALA A 77 -14.58 17.77 15.25
C ALA A 77 -13.97 18.50 14.03
N PRO A 78 -13.01 19.42 14.24
CA PRO A 78 -12.43 20.18 13.14
C PRO A 78 -11.60 19.27 12.22
N PRO A 79 -11.54 19.56 10.90
CA PRO A 79 -10.69 18.83 9.98
C PRO A 79 -9.22 19.00 10.35
N THR A 80 -8.48 17.90 10.42
CA THR A 80 -7.02 17.87 10.65
C THR A 80 -6.24 17.76 9.35
N SER A 81 -6.88 17.26 8.30
CA SER A 81 -6.27 17.05 6.99
C SER A 81 -7.31 17.17 5.90
N ILE A 82 -6.93 17.57 4.69
CA ILE A 82 -7.89 17.78 3.59
C ILE A 82 -7.25 17.42 2.25
N HIS A 83 -8.04 16.79 1.38
CA HIS A 83 -7.62 16.42 0.03
C HIS A 83 -8.76 16.56 -0.96
N TRP A 84 -8.46 17.16 -2.11
CA TRP A 84 -9.37 17.16 -3.25
C TRP A 84 -9.11 15.94 -4.12
N PHE A 85 -10.15 15.16 -4.36
CA PHE A 85 -10.11 13.92 -5.13
C PHE A 85 -11.14 14.01 -6.25
N SER A 86 -10.79 13.53 -7.45
CA SER A 86 -11.72 13.49 -8.57
C SER A 86 -11.57 12.23 -9.41
N GLN A 87 -12.69 11.80 -9.99
CA GLN A 87 -12.76 10.64 -10.88
C GLN A 87 -13.46 11.01 -12.20
N HIS A 88 -13.33 10.15 -13.21
CA HIS A 88 -14.00 10.26 -14.51
C HIS A 88 -13.86 11.63 -15.18
N GLY A 89 -12.64 12.15 -15.26
CA GLY A 89 -12.41 13.45 -15.89
C GLY A 89 -13.13 14.58 -15.16
N THR A 90 -13.16 14.55 -13.83
CA THR A 90 -13.76 15.54 -12.92
C THR A 90 -15.29 15.52 -12.82
N ALA A 91 -15.97 14.54 -13.44
CA ALA A 91 -17.42 14.37 -13.33
C ALA A 91 -17.86 14.05 -11.89
N LEU A 92 -17.00 13.37 -11.13
CA LEU A 92 -17.17 13.17 -9.69
C LEU A 92 -16.00 13.82 -8.96
N GLN A 93 -16.32 14.57 -7.90
CA GLN A 93 -15.34 15.27 -7.09
C GLN A 93 -15.72 15.18 -5.63
N TRP A 94 -14.71 15.01 -4.79
CA TRP A 94 -14.84 14.97 -3.36
C TRP A 94 -13.78 15.87 -2.75
N ILE A 95 -14.14 16.52 -1.66
CA ILE A 95 -13.18 17.06 -0.72
C ILE A 95 -13.23 16.09 0.45
N VAL A 96 -12.21 15.25 0.58
CA VAL A 96 -12.07 14.23 1.63
C VAL A 96 -11.24 14.82 2.75
N TYR A 97 -11.59 14.54 4.00
CA TYR A 97 -10.85 14.98 5.17
C TYR A 97 -10.92 13.95 6.30
N GLU A 98 -9.94 14.01 7.18
CA GLU A 98 -9.98 13.39 8.50
C GLU A 98 -10.20 14.51 9.52
N ASP A 99 -11.01 14.26 10.55
CA ASP A 99 -11.21 15.20 11.66
C ASP A 99 -10.36 14.86 12.89
N THR A 100 -10.40 15.70 13.93
CA THR A 100 -9.63 15.45 15.18
C THR A 100 -10.06 14.17 15.91
N ASP A 101 -11.28 13.70 15.64
CA ASP A 101 -11.84 12.47 16.18
C ASP A 101 -11.44 11.24 15.36
N GLY A 102 -10.67 11.40 14.28
CA GLY A 102 -10.21 10.33 13.40
C GLY A 102 -11.29 9.81 12.45
N ALA A 103 -12.38 10.54 12.22
CA ALA A 103 -13.42 10.14 11.29
C ALA A 103 -13.11 10.62 9.87
N LEU A 104 -13.08 9.68 8.91
CA LEU A 104 -12.98 9.99 7.48
C LEU A 104 -14.33 10.42 6.92
N GLN A 105 -14.36 11.61 6.31
CA GLN A 105 -15.56 12.26 5.81
C GLN A 105 -15.28 12.91 4.46
N TYR A 106 -16.35 13.17 3.69
CA TYR A 106 -16.28 14.09 2.55
C TYR A 106 -17.40 15.11 2.58
N PHE A 107 -17.16 16.26 1.96
CA PHE A 107 -18.17 17.32 1.83
C PHE A 107 -19.19 16.99 0.72
N ASN A 108 -20.48 17.11 1.03
CA ASN A 108 -21.58 16.88 0.08
C ASN A 108 -21.83 18.06 -0.89
N GLY A 109 -21.03 19.13 -0.75
CA GLY A 109 -21.17 20.35 -1.53
C GLY A 109 -22.35 21.23 -1.08
N SER A 110 -22.46 22.40 -1.70
CA SER A 110 -23.44 23.44 -1.31
C SER A 110 -24.89 23.10 -1.66
N LYS A 111 -25.13 22.03 -2.43
CA LYS A 111 -26.47 21.64 -2.90
C LYS A 111 -27.13 20.52 -2.09
N ALA A 112 -26.46 19.97 -1.09
CA ALA A 112 -27.05 18.99 -0.17
C ALA A 112 -27.59 19.75 1.05
N PRO A 113 -28.92 19.97 1.20
CA PRO A 113 -29.50 20.93 2.14
C PRO A 113 -30.01 20.34 3.47
N SER A 114 -29.82 19.04 3.74
CA SER A 114 -29.92 18.48 5.11
C SER A 114 -28.63 17.92 5.76
N ASN A 115 -27.61 17.47 4.98
CA ASN A 115 -26.31 17.06 5.51
C ASN A 115 -25.11 17.57 4.67
N PRO A 116 -24.28 18.51 5.15
CA PRO A 116 -23.15 19.07 4.39
C PRO A 116 -21.94 18.14 4.31
N ARG A 117 -21.93 17.04 5.08
CA ARG A 117 -20.84 16.06 5.11
C ARG A 117 -21.36 14.63 5.18
N THR A 118 -20.58 13.68 4.68
CA THR A 118 -20.92 12.26 4.81
C THR A 118 -19.71 11.51 5.33
N SER A 119 -19.91 10.79 6.43
CA SER A 119 -18.93 9.82 6.94
C SER A 119 -18.78 8.69 5.94
N ILE A 120 -17.53 8.35 5.65
CA ILE A 120 -17.23 7.31 4.68
C ILE A 120 -17.45 5.94 5.32
N GLN A 121 -18.21 5.09 4.64
CA GLN A 121 -18.50 3.73 5.09
C GLN A 121 -17.43 2.76 4.61
N ASN A 122 -17.17 1.74 5.42
CA ASN A 122 -16.32 0.63 4.98
C ASN A 122 -17.07 -0.33 4.04
N VAL A 123 -16.35 -1.30 3.47
CA VAL A 123 -16.92 -2.33 2.57
C VAL A 123 -18.11 -3.09 3.15
N LEU A 124 -18.15 -3.26 4.47
CA LEU A 124 -19.25 -3.94 5.19
C LEU A 124 -20.47 -3.03 5.41
N GLY A 125 -20.43 -1.75 4.98
CA GLY A 125 -21.48 -0.77 5.19
C GLY A 125 -21.51 -0.19 6.61
N ASN A 126 -20.58 -0.60 7.47
CA ASN A 126 -20.42 0.00 8.79
C ASN A 126 -19.73 1.36 8.62
N LEU A 127 -20.10 2.32 9.47
CA LEU A 127 -19.27 3.51 9.65
C LEU A 127 -17.87 3.04 10.06
N GLU A 128 -16.84 3.62 9.45
CA GLU A 128 -15.47 3.28 9.84
C GLU A 128 -15.31 3.50 11.34
N THR A 129 -14.65 2.55 12.00
CA THR A 129 -14.17 2.80 13.35
C THR A 129 -13.23 3.99 13.27
N ARG A 130 -13.48 5.01 14.09
CA ARG A 130 -12.62 6.19 14.21
C ARG A 130 -11.16 5.76 14.22
N ARG A 131 -10.39 6.31 13.29
CA ARG A 131 -8.96 6.08 13.17
C ARG A 131 -8.27 6.61 14.43
N SER A 132 -7.21 5.94 14.84
CA SER A 132 -6.45 6.31 16.03
C SER A 132 -5.80 7.67 15.80
N SER A 133 -6.19 8.69 16.58
CA SER A 133 -5.50 9.98 16.60
C SER A 133 -4.60 10.06 17.84
N THR A 134 -3.30 9.76 17.69
CA THR A 134 -2.33 9.91 18.79
C THR A 134 -1.48 11.14 18.58
N ASN A 135 -1.95 12.28 19.10
CA ASN A 135 -1.26 13.58 19.04
C ASN A 135 -1.07 14.19 17.63
N LYS A 136 -1.11 15.53 17.60
CA LYS A 136 -1.15 16.41 16.42
C LYS A 136 0.04 16.33 15.43
N LEU A 137 0.90 15.31 15.51
CA LEU A 137 2.15 15.22 14.74
C LEU A 137 2.13 14.18 13.61
N SER A 138 1.20 13.23 13.62
CA SER A 138 0.99 12.31 12.49
C SER A 138 -0.19 12.82 11.66
N GLU A 139 0.13 13.62 10.64
CA GLU A 139 -0.88 14.15 9.72
C GLU A 139 -1.31 13.07 8.74
N THR A 140 -2.60 13.02 8.42
CA THR A 140 -3.09 12.17 7.34
C THR A 140 -2.47 12.59 6.01
N THR A 141 -1.84 11.66 5.32
CA THR A 141 -1.37 11.85 3.95
C THR A 141 -2.29 11.15 2.97
N TYR A 142 -2.34 11.74 1.78
CA TYR A 142 -3.22 11.36 0.70
C TYR A 142 -2.41 11.14 -0.55
N SER A 143 -2.65 10.04 -1.25
CA SER A 143 -2.00 9.77 -2.53
C SER A 143 -2.97 9.14 -3.51
N MET A 144 -3.06 9.71 -4.70
CA MET A 144 -3.90 9.16 -5.76
C MET A 144 -3.12 8.12 -6.56
N TYR A 145 -3.72 6.95 -6.75
CA TYR A 145 -3.20 5.93 -7.66
C TYR A 145 -4.35 5.43 -8.56
N GLY A 146 -4.24 5.72 -9.85
CA GLY A 146 -5.32 5.44 -10.79
C GLY A 146 -6.60 6.18 -10.42
N GLN A 147 -7.68 5.45 -10.14
CA GLN A 147 -8.97 6.01 -9.72
C GLN A 147 -9.17 5.97 -8.21
N ASN A 148 -8.16 5.60 -7.43
CA ASN A 148 -8.32 5.39 -5.99
C ASN A 148 -7.51 6.39 -5.18
N LEU A 149 -8.03 6.77 -4.02
CA LEU A 149 -7.36 7.62 -3.04
C LEU A 149 -6.86 6.78 -1.87
N PHE A 150 -5.54 6.71 -1.69
CA PHE A 150 -4.91 6.06 -0.55
C PHE A 150 -4.75 7.06 0.59
N ILE A 151 -5.09 6.62 1.81
CA ILE A 151 -5.17 7.46 3.00
C ILE A 151 -4.41 6.78 4.15
N ALA A 152 -3.34 7.43 4.62
CA ALA A 152 -2.41 6.92 5.61
C ALA A 152 -2.19 7.96 6.72
N ASN A 153 -2.13 7.55 7.99
CA ASN A 153 -1.96 8.44 9.14
C ASN A 153 -0.83 7.98 10.09
N GLY A 154 -0.01 7.01 9.69
CA GLY A 154 1.13 6.53 10.48
C GLY A 154 0.78 5.57 11.62
N LEU A 155 -0.50 5.43 11.97
CA LEU A 155 -0.95 4.68 13.15
C LEU A 155 -1.84 3.51 12.75
N ASP A 156 -2.88 3.76 11.96
CA ASP A 156 -3.80 2.73 11.51
C ASP A 156 -3.38 2.13 10.17
N ALA A 157 -4.04 1.03 9.81
CA ALA A 157 -3.91 0.47 8.47
C ALA A 157 -4.25 1.53 7.41
N THR A 158 -3.47 1.56 6.34
CA THR A 158 -3.80 2.42 5.19
C THR A 158 -5.11 1.95 4.58
N VAL A 159 -5.96 2.91 4.21
CA VAL A 159 -7.24 2.62 3.55
C VAL A 159 -7.26 3.22 2.16
N VAL A 160 -8.14 2.69 1.32
CA VAL A 160 -8.34 3.07 -0.06
C VAL A 160 -9.79 3.51 -0.21
N PHE A 161 -9.99 4.77 -0.58
CA PHE A 161 -11.29 5.32 -0.95
C PHE A 161 -11.48 5.23 -2.46
N ASP A 162 -12.56 4.57 -2.89
CA ASP A 162 -12.88 4.33 -4.30
C ASP A 162 -13.90 5.34 -4.88
N GLY A 163 -14.22 6.40 -4.11
CA GLY A 163 -15.29 7.35 -4.42
C GLY A 163 -16.64 7.03 -3.79
N ARG A 164 -16.81 5.87 -3.16
CA ARG A 164 -18.04 5.44 -2.50
C ARG A 164 -17.80 4.89 -1.10
N LYS A 165 -16.83 3.99 -0.96
CA LYS A 165 -16.51 3.26 0.25
C LYS A 165 -15.00 3.26 0.47
N ILE A 166 -14.62 2.91 1.69
CA ILE A 166 -13.24 2.60 2.02
C ILE A 166 -13.05 1.11 2.27
N SER A 167 -11.85 0.65 1.95
CA SER A 167 -11.37 -0.69 2.22
C SER A 167 -9.91 -0.60 2.68
N ARG A 168 -9.40 -1.63 3.35
CA ARG A 168 -7.96 -1.67 3.66
C ARG A 168 -7.15 -1.74 2.36
N ALA A 169 -5.99 -1.09 2.37
CA ALA A 169 -5.00 -1.21 1.32
C ALA A 169 -4.23 -2.53 1.49
N GLY A 170 -4.32 -3.39 0.49
CA GLY A 170 -3.64 -4.68 0.45
C GLY A 170 -3.96 -5.59 1.64
N TYR A 171 -3.01 -6.48 1.90
CA TYR A 171 -3.02 -7.39 3.04
C TYR A 171 -1.79 -7.10 3.89
N GLN A 172 -1.96 -6.98 5.20
CA GLN A 172 -0.84 -6.72 6.14
C GLN A 172 -0.27 -8.02 6.73
N ASP A 173 -1.10 -9.06 6.78
CA ASP A 173 -0.78 -10.33 7.39
C ASP A 173 -0.82 -11.44 6.35
N GLU A 174 0.06 -12.42 6.54
CA GLU A 174 0.09 -13.67 5.80
C GLU A 174 -1.22 -14.45 6.03
N PRO A 175 -1.81 -15.07 4.97
CA PRO A 175 -2.96 -15.92 5.14
C PRO A 175 -2.66 -17.11 6.09
N PRO A 176 -3.62 -17.54 6.93
CA PRO A 176 -3.45 -18.73 7.74
C PRO A 176 -3.12 -19.97 6.89
N LYS A 177 -2.35 -20.88 7.47
CA LYS A 177 -2.01 -22.17 6.85
C LYS A 177 -3.29 -22.97 6.53
N PRO A 178 -3.48 -23.48 5.29
CA PRO A 178 -4.60 -24.37 4.97
C PRO A 178 -4.41 -25.74 5.63
N ARG A 179 -5.45 -26.57 5.68
CA ARG A 179 -5.34 -27.96 6.18
C ARG A 179 -5.70 -28.94 5.09
N ALA A 180 -4.80 -29.86 4.76
CA ALA A 180 -5.01 -30.87 3.73
C ALA A 180 -5.22 -32.26 4.34
N PHE A 181 -6.15 -33.04 3.79
CA PHE A 181 -6.42 -34.42 4.19
C PHE A 181 -6.96 -35.24 3.01
N THR A 182 -6.75 -36.55 3.01
CA THR A 182 -7.29 -37.45 1.98
C THR A 182 -8.69 -37.92 2.34
N THR A 183 -9.53 -38.18 1.33
CA THR A 183 -10.82 -38.85 1.51
C THR A 183 -11.07 -39.89 0.41
N THR A 184 -11.69 -41.00 0.79
CA THR A 184 -12.19 -42.05 -0.12
C THR A 184 -13.68 -41.88 -0.44
N LYS A 185 -14.38 -40.98 0.26
CA LYS A 185 -15.85 -40.96 0.32
C LYS A 185 -16.54 -40.21 -0.82
N LEU A 186 -15.79 -39.62 -1.76
CA LEU A 186 -16.35 -38.77 -2.82
C LEU A 186 -16.93 -39.56 -4.01
N GLU A 187 -16.87 -40.89 -3.98
CA GLU A 187 -17.43 -41.75 -5.04
C GLU A 187 -18.94 -41.58 -5.23
N SER A 188 -19.69 -41.22 -4.18
CA SER A 188 -21.13 -40.96 -4.31
C SER A 188 -21.46 -39.72 -5.15
N GLU A 189 -20.48 -38.87 -5.45
CA GLU A 189 -20.63 -37.64 -6.24
C GLU A 189 -20.05 -37.78 -7.67
N GLY A 190 -19.61 -38.97 -8.08
CA GLY A 190 -19.12 -39.24 -9.44
C GLY A 190 -17.71 -38.72 -9.75
N ILE A 191 -16.96 -38.29 -8.73
CA ILE A 191 -15.57 -37.86 -8.88
C ILE A 191 -14.66 -39.10 -8.82
N LYS A 192 -14.26 -39.61 -10.00
CA LYS A 192 -13.39 -40.79 -10.15
C LYS A 192 -11.89 -40.48 -10.27
N LYS A 193 -11.50 -39.23 -10.02
CA LYS A 193 -10.11 -38.76 -10.20
C LYS A 193 -9.59 -38.23 -8.88
N GLY A 194 -8.36 -38.62 -8.55
CA GLY A 194 -7.60 -38.09 -7.42
C GLY A 194 -6.19 -37.71 -7.89
N VAL A 195 -5.38 -37.19 -6.97
CA VAL A 195 -4.00 -36.76 -7.27
C VAL A 195 -3.01 -37.83 -6.83
N GLY A 196 -1.82 -37.85 -7.45
CA GLY A 196 -0.76 -38.81 -7.15
C GLY A 196 -0.54 -39.91 -8.19
N TYR A 197 0.56 -40.65 -8.00
CA TYR A 197 0.86 -41.89 -8.70
C TYR A 197 0.34 -43.09 -7.91
N GLU A 198 -0.02 -44.14 -8.64
CA GLU A 198 -0.53 -45.39 -8.09
C GLU A 198 0.57 -46.17 -7.38
N ASN A 199 0.18 -46.91 -6.32
CA ASN A 199 1.07 -47.77 -5.52
C ASN A 199 2.35 -47.06 -5.07
N SER A 200 2.23 -45.77 -4.73
CA SER A 200 3.35 -44.93 -4.33
C SER A 200 2.99 -44.02 -3.15
N ASN A 201 4.04 -43.58 -2.46
CA ASN A 201 3.97 -42.49 -1.49
C ASN A 201 3.87 -41.16 -2.23
N ASN A 202 2.73 -40.51 -2.07
CA ASN A 202 2.46 -39.20 -2.64
C ASN A 202 2.66 -38.16 -1.56
N ARG A 203 3.28 -37.03 -1.94
CA ARG A 203 3.57 -35.95 -1.01
C ARG A 203 3.35 -34.61 -1.71
N TYR A 204 2.50 -33.77 -1.13
CA TYR A 204 2.16 -32.46 -1.69
C TYR A 204 2.25 -31.40 -0.62
N ARG A 205 2.52 -30.16 -1.03
CA ARG A 205 2.42 -28.99 -0.17
C ARG A 205 1.38 -28.02 -0.72
N TYR A 206 0.40 -27.62 0.09
CA TYR A 206 -0.68 -26.71 -0.27
C TYR A 206 -0.51 -25.36 0.41
N ALA A 207 -0.81 -24.27 -0.30
CA ALA A 207 -0.80 -22.92 0.23
C ALA A 207 -1.94 -22.09 -0.38
N VAL A 208 -2.29 -20.98 0.27
CA VAL A 208 -3.38 -20.10 -0.16
C VAL A 208 -2.93 -18.64 -0.18
N THR A 209 -3.48 -17.88 -1.12
CA THR A 209 -3.43 -16.41 -1.13
C THR A 209 -4.84 -15.84 -1.17
N PHE A 210 -4.98 -14.59 -0.77
CA PHE A 210 -6.21 -13.82 -0.80
C PHE A 210 -6.15 -12.76 -1.90
N VAL A 211 -7.27 -12.53 -2.57
CA VAL A 211 -7.41 -11.53 -3.63
C VAL A 211 -8.53 -10.56 -3.28
N ASN A 212 -8.25 -9.26 -3.35
CA ASN A 212 -9.22 -8.21 -3.03
C ASN A 212 -10.00 -7.73 -4.27
N GLU A 213 -10.99 -6.85 -4.06
CA GLU A 213 -11.83 -6.27 -5.13
C GLU A 213 -11.05 -5.58 -6.25
N ARG A 214 -9.82 -5.14 -5.97
CA ARG A 214 -8.94 -4.45 -6.93
C ARG A 214 -7.97 -5.41 -7.63
N GLY A 215 -8.15 -6.72 -7.45
CA GLY A 215 -7.32 -7.75 -8.04
C GLY A 215 -5.90 -7.82 -7.46
N GLN A 216 -5.66 -7.24 -6.29
CA GLN A 216 -4.37 -7.30 -5.59
C GLN A 216 -4.34 -8.58 -4.76
N GLU A 217 -3.21 -9.28 -4.79
CA GLU A 217 -3.04 -10.58 -4.17
C GLU A 217 -2.10 -10.49 -2.97
N SER A 218 -2.45 -11.17 -1.87
CA SER A 218 -1.63 -11.25 -0.66
C SER A 218 -0.32 -12.00 -0.89
N GLU A 219 0.55 -11.98 0.11
CA GLU A 219 1.57 -13.02 0.20
C GLU A 219 0.94 -14.40 0.41
N MET A 220 1.74 -15.44 0.16
CA MET A 220 1.33 -16.83 0.27
C MET A 220 1.41 -17.31 1.71
N SER A 221 0.42 -18.08 2.15
CA SER A 221 0.46 -18.76 3.45
C SER A 221 1.62 -19.74 3.58
N VAL A 222 2.00 -20.03 4.82
CA VAL A 222 2.82 -21.19 5.16
C VAL A 222 2.20 -22.44 4.55
N GLY A 223 3.00 -23.19 3.80
CA GLY A 223 2.51 -24.38 3.11
C GLY A 223 2.25 -25.56 4.04
N GLU A 224 1.10 -26.22 3.90
CA GLU A 224 0.72 -27.46 4.57
C GLU A 224 1.15 -28.68 3.78
N ILE A 225 1.83 -29.62 4.44
CA ILE A 225 2.30 -30.85 3.80
C ILE A 225 1.32 -31.97 4.10
N ILE A 226 0.90 -32.67 3.05
CA ILE A 226 0.17 -33.93 3.15
C ILE A 226 0.99 -35.05 2.54
N THR A 227 1.01 -36.21 3.19
CA THR A 227 1.61 -37.44 2.69
C THR A 227 0.59 -38.56 2.80
N TYR A 228 0.47 -39.38 1.77
CA TYR A 228 -0.40 -40.56 1.78
C TYR A 228 0.15 -41.64 0.85
N ASP A 229 -0.05 -42.90 1.23
CA ASP A 229 0.27 -44.06 0.41
C ASP A 229 -0.99 -44.52 -0.32
N THR A 230 -0.86 -44.78 -1.63
CA THR A 230 -1.94 -45.33 -2.45
C THR A 230 -1.90 -46.85 -2.54
N SER A 231 -0.81 -47.49 -2.06
CA SER A 231 -0.68 -48.95 -2.04
C SER A 231 -1.76 -49.63 -1.17
N GLU A 232 -2.15 -48.99 -0.06
CA GLU A 232 -3.18 -49.52 0.84
C GLU A 232 -4.59 -49.49 0.21
N VAL A 233 -4.87 -48.53 -0.66
CA VAL A 233 -6.18 -48.37 -1.31
C VAL A 233 -6.41 -49.41 -2.39
N SER A 234 -5.34 -49.83 -3.10
CA SER A 234 -5.37 -50.92 -4.07
C SER A 234 -5.85 -52.24 -3.46
N SER A 235 -5.66 -52.45 -2.15
CA SER A 235 -6.13 -53.65 -1.45
C SER A 235 -7.65 -53.69 -1.23
N MET A 236 -8.31 -52.53 -1.12
CA MET A 236 -9.76 -52.44 -0.95
C MET A 236 -10.53 -52.62 -2.27
N ALA A 237 -9.93 -52.21 -3.39
CA ALA A 237 -10.45 -52.41 -4.75
C ALA A 237 -10.58 -53.89 -5.14
N ALA A 238 -9.73 -54.75 -4.57
CA ALA A 238 -9.73 -56.20 -4.83
C ALA A 238 -11.01 -56.92 -4.35
N LEU A 239 -11.88 -56.24 -3.59
CA LEU A 239 -13.13 -56.80 -3.06
C LEU A 239 -14.35 -56.58 -3.98
N SER A 240 -14.23 -55.85 -5.09
CA SER A 240 -15.31 -55.69 -6.10
C SER A 240 -14.81 -56.11 -7.49
N PRO A 241 -15.03 -57.38 -7.89
CA PRO A 241 -14.60 -57.87 -9.20
C PRO A 241 -15.50 -57.25 -10.29
N GLY A 242 -14.97 -56.25 -11.01
CA GLY A 242 -15.67 -55.66 -12.16
C GLY A 242 -15.32 -54.20 -12.48
N ASN A 243 -14.71 -53.46 -11.55
CA ASN A 243 -14.28 -52.07 -11.77
C ASN A 243 -12.77 -51.95 -11.48
N SER A 244 -11.94 -52.25 -12.46
CA SER A 244 -10.49 -52.06 -12.40
C SER A 244 -10.07 -50.60 -12.64
N GLU A 245 -10.92 -49.63 -12.29
CA GLU A 245 -10.54 -48.22 -12.34
C GLU A 245 -9.77 -47.90 -11.06
N PHE A 246 -8.45 -47.80 -11.20
CA PHE A 246 -7.50 -47.54 -10.13
C PHE A 246 -7.90 -46.31 -9.30
N TYR A 247 -8.11 -46.51 -8.00
CA TYR A 247 -8.56 -45.45 -7.09
C TYR A 247 -7.41 -44.49 -6.79
N LYS A 248 -7.47 -43.30 -7.37
CA LYS A 248 -6.65 -42.18 -6.89
C LYS A 248 -7.39 -41.49 -5.74
N LEU A 249 -6.71 -41.28 -4.62
CA LEU A 249 -7.26 -40.54 -3.48
C LEU A 249 -7.45 -39.08 -3.85
N SER A 250 -8.64 -38.54 -3.57
CA SER A 250 -8.87 -37.11 -3.64
C SER A 250 -8.26 -36.44 -2.40
N VAL A 251 -7.58 -35.31 -2.60
CA VAL A 251 -7.11 -34.48 -1.50
C VAL A 251 -8.14 -33.38 -1.27
N CYS A 252 -8.67 -33.34 -0.07
CA CYS A 252 -9.50 -32.25 0.42
C CYS A 252 -8.60 -31.22 1.12
N VAL A 253 -8.87 -29.94 0.86
CA VAL A 253 -8.16 -28.83 1.48
C VAL A 253 -9.16 -27.89 2.15
N ASP A 254 -9.08 -27.79 3.47
CA ASP A 254 -9.73 -26.73 4.23
C ASP A 254 -8.95 -25.42 3.99
N ILE A 255 -9.59 -24.46 3.33
CA ILE A 255 -9.05 -23.14 3.04
C ILE A 255 -9.56 -22.10 4.04
N PRO A 256 -8.70 -21.21 4.55
CA PRO A 256 -9.13 -20.16 5.47
C PRO A 256 -10.03 -19.13 4.76
N ILE A 257 -10.83 -18.44 5.57
CA ILE A 257 -11.58 -17.25 5.14
C ILE A 257 -10.65 -16.04 5.29
N GLY A 258 -10.55 -15.24 4.24
CA GLY A 258 -9.76 -14.01 4.24
C GLY A 258 -10.45 -12.87 4.99
N PRO A 259 -9.70 -11.80 5.35
CA PRO A 259 -10.27 -10.63 6.00
C PRO A 259 -11.30 -9.92 5.11
N PRO A 260 -12.13 -9.01 5.69
CA PRO A 260 -13.10 -8.22 4.93
C PRO A 260 -12.48 -7.52 3.72
N GLY A 261 -13.16 -7.58 2.57
CA GLY A 261 -12.67 -7.07 1.28
C GLY A 261 -11.98 -8.12 0.40
N THR A 262 -11.78 -9.35 0.91
CA THR A 262 -11.38 -10.50 0.09
C THR A 262 -12.57 -10.97 -0.76
N VAL A 263 -12.37 -11.04 -2.07
CA VAL A 263 -13.40 -11.50 -3.04
C VAL A 263 -13.08 -12.84 -3.65
N ALA A 264 -11.81 -13.24 -3.66
CA ALA A 264 -11.39 -14.53 -4.16
C ALA A 264 -10.18 -15.04 -3.37
N ARG A 265 -9.97 -16.34 -3.45
CA ARG A 265 -8.82 -17.02 -2.83
C ARG A 265 -8.19 -17.93 -3.86
N ARG A 266 -6.86 -17.99 -3.92
CA ARG A 266 -6.16 -18.88 -4.85
C ARG A 266 -5.51 -20.00 -4.08
N LEU A 267 -5.85 -21.23 -4.43
CA LEU A 267 -5.21 -22.42 -3.91
C LEU A 267 -4.02 -22.77 -4.79
N TYR A 268 -2.88 -22.98 -4.16
CA TYR A 268 -1.64 -23.41 -4.78
C TYR A 268 -1.22 -24.76 -4.22
N ARG A 269 -0.49 -25.53 -5.03
CA ARG A 269 0.24 -26.70 -4.56
C ARG A 269 1.54 -26.93 -5.30
N THR A 270 2.43 -27.69 -4.69
CA THR A 270 3.60 -28.23 -5.37
C THR A 270 3.20 -29.37 -6.30
N GLN A 271 4.07 -29.68 -7.26
CA GLN A 271 4.04 -31.00 -7.89
C GLN A 271 4.32 -32.09 -6.84
N ASN A 272 4.06 -33.34 -7.20
CA ASN A 272 4.24 -34.47 -6.29
C ASN A 272 5.71 -34.61 -5.90
N MET A 273 6.00 -34.44 -4.61
CA MET A 273 7.33 -34.48 -4.01
C MET A 273 7.76 -35.92 -3.71
N VAL A 274 7.42 -36.88 -4.58
CA VAL A 274 7.65 -38.31 -4.35
C VAL A 274 9.09 -38.54 -3.91
N SER A 275 9.24 -39.00 -2.67
CA SER A 275 10.39 -39.81 -2.28
C SER A 275 10.19 -41.14 -3.00
N PHE A 276 11.04 -41.44 -4.00
CA PHE A 276 11.03 -42.78 -4.58
C PHE A 276 11.43 -43.72 -3.44
N ALA A 277 10.43 -44.40 -2.87
CA ALA A 277 10.66 -45.48 -1.92
C ALA A 277 11.53 -46.49 -2.66
N GLN A 278 12.72 -46.71 -2.10
CA GLN A 278 13.73 -47.58 -2.66
C GLN A 278 13.14 -48.98 -2.82
N GLU A 279 12.85 -49.40 -4.06
CA GLU A 279 12.64 -50.82 -4.33
C GLU A 279 14.00 -51.48 -4.14
N THR A 280 14.24 -52.01 -2.94
CA THR A 280 15.48 -52.70 -2.62
C THR A 280 15.44 -54.05 -3.32
N THR A 281 15.73 -54.08 -4.62
CA THR A 281 15.98 -55.33 -5.33
C THR A 281 17.25 -55.91 -4.75
N THR A 282 17.10 -56.82 -3.80
CA THR A 282 18.23 -57.53 -3.20
C THR A 282 18.69 -58.56 -4.21
N THR A 283 19.44 -58.14 -5.22
CA THR A 283 20.12 -59.06 -6.14
C THR A 283 21.60 -59.03 -5.81
N GLY A 284 22.05 -60.06 -5.08
CA GLY A 284 23.46 -60.48 -5.00
C GLY A 284 24.52 -59.39 -4.79
N SER A 285 24.90 -59.18 -3.53
CA SER A 285 26.20 -58.66 -3.07
C SER A 285 26.81 -57.47 -3.85
N SER A 286 26.60 -56.28 -3.29
CA SER A 286 27.38 -55.03 -3.40
C SER A 286 26.81 -53.94 -4.31
N GLN A 287 26.67 -52.73 -3.73
CA GLN A 287 26.29 -51.43 -4.33
C GLN A 287 24.78 -51.32 -4.69
N SER A 288 24.05 -50.21 -4.49
CA SER A 288 24.41 -48.79 -4.33
C SER A 288 23.30 -48.05 -3.56
N THR A 289 23.42 -47.95 -2.23
CA THR A 289 22.41 -47.26 -1.39
C THR A 289 22.70 -45.74 -1.26
N THR A 290 23.95 -45.32 -1.48
CA THR A 290 24.38 -43.93 -1.21
C THR A 290 24.01 -42.94 -2.32
N THR A 291 23.94 -43.37 -3.58
CA THR A 291 23.64 -42.48 -4.73
C THR A 291 22.16 -42.08 -4.81
N ILE A 292 21.25 -42.89 -4.25
CA ILE A 292 19.80 -42.69 -4.39
C ILE A 292 19.24 -41.72 -3.35
N ASN A 293 19.73 -41.76 -2.09
CA ASN A 293 19.36 -40.76 -1.08
C ASN A 293 19.77 -39.34 -1.50
N GLN A 294 20.95 -39.22 -2.13
CA GLN A 294 21.40 -37.95 -2.71
C GLN A 294 20.50 -37.46 -3.86
N ILE A 295 19.95 -38.35 -4.70
CA ILE A 295 19.01 -37.99 -5.78
C ILE A 295 17.65 -37.54 -5.23
N ASN A 296 17.15 -38.18 -4.17
CA ASN A 296 15.90 -37.77 -3.52
C ASN A 296 16.05 -36.42 -2.81
N GLU A 297 17.16 -36.18 -2.10
CA GLU A 297 17.50 -34.87 -1.53
C GLU A 297 17.61 -33.80 -2.63
N LEU A 298 18.28 -34.10 -3.75
CA LEU A 298 18.40 -33.18 -4.89
C LEU A 298 17.04 -32.88 -5.57
N ARG A 299 16.09 -33.81 -5.58
CA ARG A 299 14.73 -33.59 -6.14
C ARG A 299 13.83 -32.79 -5.19
N GLU A 300 13.91 -33.03 -3.88
CA GLU A 300 13.25 -32.19 -2.88
C GLU A 300 13.79 -30.75 -2.93
N LEU A 301 15.09 -30.57 -3.21
CA LEU A 301 15.72 -29.26 -3.39
C LEU A 301 15.40 -28.58 -4.73
N ALA A 302 15.10 -29.33 -5.80
CA ALA A 302 14.93 -28.77 -7.15
C ALA A 302 13.47 -28.61 -7.62
N TYR A 303 12.52 -29.44 -7.20
CA TYR A 303 11.13 -29.43 -7.70
C TYR A 303 10.07 -29.40 -6.60
N GLY A 304 10.43 -29.71 -5.35
CA GLY A 304 9.47 -29.83 -4.24
C GLY A 304 9.05 -28.52 -3.58
N ASN A 305 9.64 -27.38 -3.95
CA ASN A 305 9.36 -26.10 -3.28
C ASN A 305 8.63 -25.09 -4.16
N GLU A 306 8.37 -25.41 -5.42
CA GLU A 306 7.69 -24.53 -6.35
C GLU A 306 6.17 -24.71 -6.26
N PHE A 307 5.44 -23.61 -6.09
CA PHE A 307 3.99 -23.62 -6.01
C PHE A 307 3.38 -23.27 -7.36
N TYR A 308 2.35 -24.01 -7.75
CA TYR A 308 1.59 -23.78 -8.97
C TYR A 308 0.11 -23.61 -8.64
N THR A 309 -0.60 -22.78 -9.40
CA THR A 309 -2.03 -22.54 -9.17
C THR A 309 -2.84 -23.82 -9.41
N VAL A 310 -3.61 -24.24 -8.42
CA VAL A 310 -4.60 -25.32 -8.54
C VAL A 310 -5.92 -24.75 -9.03
N LYS A 311 -6.45 -23.75 -8.31
CA LYS A 311 -7.79 -23.20 -8.55
C LYS A 311 -7.95 -21.82 -7.94
N THR A 312 -8.73 -20.97 -8.62
CA THR A 312 -9.27 -19.75 -8.01
C THR A 312 -10.67 -20.04 -7.48
N ILE A 313 -10.88 -19.79 -6.18
CA ILE A 313 -12.18 -19.83 -5.52
C ILE A 313 -12.76 -18.40 -5.58
N PRO A 314 -13.83 -18.15 -6.37
CA PRO A 314 -14.36 -16.79 -6.60
C PRO A 314 -15.30 -16.33 -5.48
N ASP A 315 -14.97 -16.67 -4.23
CA ASP A 315 -15.72 -16.27 -3.05
C ASP A 315 -14.81 -16.26 -1.81
N ASN A 316 -15.35 -15.71 -0.71
CA ASN A 316 -14.71 -15.71 0.61
C ASN A 316 -15.53 -16.45 1.68
N VAL A 317 -16.28 -17.50 1.28
CA VAL A 317 -17.16 -18.26 2.18
C VAL A 317 -16.96 -19.77 2.11
N CYS A 318 -16.62 -20.32 0.94
CA CYS A 318 -16.35 -21.74 0.78
C CYS A 318 -15.08 -22.11 1.56
N THR A 319 -15.13 -23.11 2.44
CA THR A 319 -13.95 -23.50 3.24
C THR A 319 -13.34 -24.81 2.79
N LEU A 320 -13.97 -25.58 1.90
CA LEU A 320 -13.49 -26.90 1.51
C LEU A 320 -13.35 -26.98 -0.01
N VAL A 321 -12.16 -27.36 -0.47
CA VAL A 321 -11.86 -27.56 -1.88
C VAL A 321 -11.36 -28.98 -2.09
N VAL A 322 -11.91 -29.68 -3.07
CA VAL A 322 -11.39 -30.97 -3.51
C VAL A 322 -10.41 -30.74 -4.65
N ASP A 323 -9.18 -31.22 -4.48
CA ASP A 323 -8.16 -31.22 -5.51
C ASP A 323 -8.07 -32.60 -6.20
N VAL A 324 -8.27 -32.55 -7.51
CA VAL A 324 -8.20 -33.69 -8.44
C VAL A 324 -7.37 -33.32 -9.69
N VAL A 325 -6.73 -32.15 -9.69
CA VAL A 325 -5.99 -31.62 -10.83
C VAL A 325 -4.67 -32.39 -10.94
N SER A 326 -4.32 -32.91 -12.12
CA SER A 326 -3.04 -33.59 -12.27
C SER A 326 -1.86 -32.61 -12.31
N ASP A 327 -0.63 -33.07 -12.03
CA ASP A 327 0.55 -32.19 -11.99
C ASP A 327 0.84 -31.48 -13.33
N VAL A 328 0.47 -32.11 -14.45
CA VAL A 328 0.61 -31.56 -15.80
C VAL A 328 -0.46 -30.52 -16.16
N GLU A 329 -1.54 -30.46 -15.38
CA GLU A 329 -2.66 -29.53 -15.56
C GLU A 329 -2.60 -28.36 -14.57
N LEU A 330 -1.56 -28.29 -13.74
CA LEU A 330 -1.34 -27.16 -12.84
C LEU A 330 -1.15 -25.86 -13.62
N GLY A 331 -1.65 -24.77 -13.05
CA GLY A 331 -1.61 -23.45 -13.64
C GLY A 331 -0.24 -22.77 -13.54
N ALA A 332 -0.26 -21.44 -13.51
CA ALA A 332 0.96 -20.64 -13.46
C ALA A 332 1.78 -20.91 -12.19
N PHE A 333 3.10 -20.87 -12.34
CA PHE A 333 4.05 -20.85 -11.23
C PHE A 333 3.87 -19.57 -10.40
N PHE A 334 3.92 -19.72 -9.08
CA PHE A 334 3.90 -18.65 -8.12
C PHE A 334 5.31 -18.28 -7.71
N GLU A 335 5.73 -17.06 -8.03
CA GLU A 335 7.02 -16.49 -7.65
C GLU A 335 6.86 -15.68 -6.34
N PRO A 336 7.24 -16.21 -5.16
CA PRO A 336 6.99 -15.53 -3.88
C PRO A 336 7.67 -14.17 -3.78
N ALA A 337 8.82 -13.99 -4.45
CA ALA A 337 9.54 -12.73 -4.43
C ALA A 337 8.75 -11.57 -5.06
N ASN A 338 7.71 -11.85 -5.86
CA ASN A 338 6.87 -10.84 -6.49
C ASN A 338 5.72 -10.34 -5.61
N PHE A 339 5.56 -10.87 -4.40
CA PHE A 339 4.49 -10.54 -3.47
C PHE A 339 5.04 -10.06 -2.13
N GLY A 340 4.18 -9.43 -1.35
CA GLY A 340 4.48 -9.05 0.02
C GLY A 340 3.42 -8.10 0.58
N PRO A 341 3.40 -7.94 1.91
CA PRO A 341 2.32 -7.26 2.60
C PRO A 341 2.39 -5.74 2.44
N PHE A 342 1.24 -5.09 2.51
CA PHE A 342 1.17 -3.64 2.61
C PHE A 342 1.90 -3.18 3.88
N PRO A 343 2.80 -2.17 3.82
CA PRO A 343 3.55 -1.73 4.98
C PRO A 343 2.65 -1.27 6.15
N THR A 344 2.98 -1.73 7.36
CA THR A 344 2.35 -1.24 8.59
C THR A 344 2.87 0.15 8.96
N ASN A 345 2.11 0.90 9.77
CA ASN A 345 2.48 2.25 10.23
C ASN A 345 2.84 3.22 9.09
N SER A 346 2.24 3.01 7.91
CA SER A 346 2.43 3.86 6.75
C SER A 346 1.97 5.27 7.08
N HIS A 347 2.88 6.24 6.95
CA HIS A 347 2.58 7.64 7.23
C HIS A 347 2.61 8.49 5.97
N MET A 348 3.60 8.27 5.08
CA MET A 348 3.74 9.04 3.85
C MET A 348 3.59 8.15 2.63
N LEU A 349 2.85 8.64 1.65
CA LEU A 349 2.53 7.95 0.41
C LEU A 349 2.88 8.82 -0.80
N ALA A 350 3.57 8.24 -1.78
CA ALA A 350 3.87 8.92 -3.03
C ALA A 350 3.76 7.95 -4.21
N VAL A 351 3.23 8.41 -5.34
CA VAL A 351 3.19 7.62 -6.56
C VAL A 351 4.23 8.15 -7.53
N TYR A 352 5.09 7.28 -8.05
CA TYR A 352 6.07 7.62 -9.07
C TYR A 352 6.18 6.48 -10.08
N LYS A 353 6.04 6.80 -11.38
CA LYS A 353 6.10 5.84 -12.50
C LYS A 353 5.23 4.57 -12.30
N ASN A 354 3.97 4.76 -11.90
CA ASN A 354 3.01 3.69 -11.61
C ASN A 354 3.44 2.73 -10.50
N THR A 355 4.26 3.21 -9.57
CA THR A 355 4.66 2.48 -8.36
C THR A 355 4.30 3.32 -7.14
N MET A 356 3.71 2.67 -6.13
CA MET A 356 3.44 3.29 -4.84
C MET A 356 4.70 3.21 -3.97
N PHE A 357 5.11 4.34 -3.40
CA PHE A 357 6.20 4.44 -2.43
C PHE A 357 5.60 4.80 -1.08
N VAL A 358 6.08 4.11 -0.05
CA VAL A 358 5.54 4.19 1.30
C VAL A 358 6.69 4.34 2.27
N ALA A 359 6.59 5.36 3.12
CA ALA A 359 7.47 5.55 4.27
C ALA A 359 6.65 5.43 5.55
N ASP A 360 7.23 4.77 6.55
CA ASP A 360 6.69 4.76 7.90
C ASP A 360 7.32 5.88 8.76
N ASP A 361 6.78 6.10 9.95
CA ASP A 361 7.23 7.15 10.87
C ASP A 361 8.42 6.77 11.76
N PHE A 362 8.79 5.49 11.80
CA PHE A 362 9.70 4.91 12.80
C PHE A 362 11.04 4.45 12.21
N THR A 363 11.11 4.27 10.90
CA THR A 363 12.26 3.76 10.16
C THR A 363 12.77 4.79 9.16
N ASN A 364 13.99 4.57 8.67
CA ASN A 364 14.57 5.32 7.56
C ASN A 364 14.35 4.62 6.22
N GLN A 365 13.34 3.74 6.14
CA GLN A 365 13.12 2.89 4.99
C GLN A 365 11.95 3.40 4.16
N ILE A 366 12.11 3.30 2.84
CA ILE A 366 11.02 3.47 1.89
C ILE A 366 10.81 2.15 1.19
N LYS A 367 9.59 1.62 1.29
CA LYS A 367 9.17 0.43 0.54
C LYS A 367 8.45 0.87 -0.71
N PHE A 368 8.58 0.11 -1.79
CA PHE A 368 7.87 0.41 -3.03
C PHE A 368 7.13 -0.80 -3.60
N SER A 369 5.97 -0.54 -4.15
CA SER A 369 5.07 -1.59 -4.62
C SER A 369 5.57 -2.21 -5.92
N LYS A 370 4.97 -3.33 -6.29
CA LYS A 370 5.06 -3.84 -7.65
C LYS A 370 4.38 -2.83 -8.61
N PRO A 371 4.89 -2.65 -9.83
CA PRO A 371 4.34 -1.68 -10.78
C PRO A 371 2.94 -2.12 -11.20
N LEU A 372 1.98 -1.19 -11.30
CA LEU A 372 0.55 -1.46 -11.54
C LEU A 372 -0.20 -2.18 -10.39
N PHE A 373 0.51 -2.57 -9.33
CA PHE A 373 -0.03 -3.27 -8.17
C PHE A 373 0.32 -2.47 -6.89
N PRO A 374 -0.38 -1.35 -6.62
CA PRO A 374 -0.01 -0.40 -5.56
C PRO A 374 -0.09 -0.96 -4.13
N GLU A 375 -0.63 -2.17 -3.97
CA GLU A 375 -0.87 -2.79 -2.67
C GLU A 375 0.01 -4.02 -2.41
N VAL A 376 0.83 -4.40 -3.39
CA VAL A 376 1.73 -5.55 -3.29
C VAL A 376 3.15 -5.04 -3.15
N PHE A 377 3.80 -5.29 -2.02
CA PHE A 377 5.15 -4.79 -1.72
C PHE A 377 6.14 -5.95 -1.59
N PRO A 378 6.81 -6.34 -2.69
CA PRO A 378 7.89 -7.32 -2.66
C PRO A 378 8.91 -7.04 -1.54
N ARG A 379 9.35 -8.09 -0.84
CA ARG A 379 10.26 -7.97 0.31
C ARG A 379 11.57 -7.24 -0.02
N ASN A 380 12.06 -7.38 -1.24
CA ASN A 380 13.31 -6.76 -1.69
C ASN A 380 13.15 -5.33 -2.23
N ASN A 381 11.91 -4.85 -2.38
CA ASN A 381 11.63 -3.51 -2.87
C ASN A 381 11.72 -2.48 -1.75
N LEU A 382 12.94 -2.23 -1.27
CA LEU A 382 13.20 -1.28 -0.19
C LEU A 382 14.42 -0.40 -0.50
N PHE A 383 14.32 0.86 -0.10
CA PHE A 383 15.45 1.78 0.03
C PHE A 383 15.70 2.06 1.49
N ASP A 384 16.93 1.92 1.94
CA ASP A 384 17.34 2.27 3.29
C ASP A 384 18.17 3.55 3.26
N PHE A 385 17.68 4.59 3.95
CA PHE A 385 18.35 5.88 4.11
C PHE A 385 18.93 6.05 5.51
N SER A 386 19.39 4.95 6.10
CA SER A 386 20.13 4.95 7.36
C SER A 386 21.50 5.61 7.18
N ASP A 387 21.53 6.93 7.37
CA ASP A 387 22.74 7.68 7.65
C ASP A 387 23.03 7.67 9.17
N ASN A 388 24.22 8.12 9.57
CA ASN A 388 24.60 8.19 11.00
C ASN A 388 23.73 9.18 11.82
N GLN A 389 22.76 9.84 11.19
CA GLN A 389 21.83 10.75 11.82
C GLN A 389 20.46 10.07 11.85
N THR A 390 20.05 9.56 13.02
CA THR A 390 18.84 8.75 13.25
C THR A 390 17.51 9.48 13.04
N SER A 391 17.45 10.45 12.13
CA SER A 391 16.28 11.25 11.85
C SER A 391 15.36 10.57 10.84
N LYS A 392 14.06 10.49 11.13
CA LYS A 392 13.04 9.91 10.25
C LYS A 392 12.89 10.65 8.92
N ILE A 393 12.23 10.02 7.96
CA ILE A 393 11.77 10.66 6.72
C ILE A 393 10.72 11.72 7.09
N THR A 394 10.91 12.95 6.60
CA THR A 394 10.05 14.09 6.89
C THR A 394 9.16 14.49 5.73
N GLY A 395 9.45 14.07 4.50
CA GLY A 395 8.60 14.37 3.35
C GLY A 395 8.96 13.58 2.11
N MET A 396 7.97 13.37 1.25
CA MET A 396 8.14 12.80 -0.08
C MET A 396 7.41 13.67 -1.10
N TYR A 397 8.04 13.92 -2.24
CA TYR A 397 7.42 14.68 -3.32
C TYR A 397 7.78 14.12 -4.68
N THR A 398 6.77 13.73 -5.45
CA THR A 398 6.96 13.27 -6.82
C THR A 398 7.09 14.47 -7.75
N THR A 399 8.21 14.53 -8.47
CA THR A 399 8.37 15.39 -9.65
C THR A 399 8.19 14.56 -10.91
N ARG A 400 8.21 15.21 -12.08
CA ARG A 400 8.08 14.53 -13.38
C ARG A 400 9.06 13.37 -13.57
N ASP A 401 10.32 13.56 -13.16
CA ASP A 401 11.41 12.66 -13.51
C ASP A 401 12.08 12.00 -12.30
N ALA A 402 11.68 12.36 -11.08
CA ALA A 402 12.19 11.73 -9.87
C ALA A 402 11.23 11.84 -8.68
N LEU A 403 11.41 10.95 -7.70
CA LEU A 403 10.80 11.06 -6.38
C LEU A 403 11.83 11.66 -5.41
N VAL A 404 11.53 12.83 -4.85
CA VAL A 404 12.42 13.52 -3.90
C VAL A 404 12.02 13.15 -2.47
N ILE A 405 13.01 12.72 -1.69
CA ILE A 405 12.87 12.26 -0.31
C ILE A 405 13.58 13.24 0.60
N PHE A 406 12.87 13.70 1.63
CA PHE A 406 13.40 14.62 2.62
C PHE A 406 13.57 13.93 3.98
N LYS A 407 14.68 14.22 4.63
CA LYS A 407 14.92 14.07 6.07
C LYS A 407 15.09 15.47 6.67
N PRO A 408 15.19 15.65 8.00
CA PRO A 408 15.44 16.96 8.62
C PRO A 408 16.69 17.67 8.11
N ARG A 409 17.74 16.91 7.77
CA ARG A 409 19.05 17.44 7.35
C ARG A 409 19.60 16.88 6.05
N ALA A 410 18.84 16.03 5.36
CA ALA A 410 19.30 15.42 4.12
C ALA A 410 18.18 15.37 3.08
N ILE A 411 18.58 15.34 1.82
CA ILE A 411 17.70 15.20 0.66
C ILE A 411 18.27 14.09 -0.21
N TYR A 412 17.39 13.16 -0.58
CA TYR A 412 17.69 12.06 -1.49
C TYR A 412 16.73 12.12 -2.67
N VAL A 413 17.13 11.51 -3.77
CA VAL A 413 16.33 11.44 -4.98
C VAL A 413 16.31 10.00 -5.46
N ILE A 414 15.12 9.46 -5.68
CA ILE A 414 14.90 8.16 -6.32
C ILE A 414 14.60 8.40 -7.80
N LYS A 415 15.39 7.76 -8.66
CA LYS A 415 15.28 7.78 -10.12
C LYS A 415 15.19 6.35 -10.65
N GLY A 416 15.12 6.20 -11.96
CA GLY A 416 14.95 4.92 -12.63
C GLY A 416 13.49 4.64 -12.95
N ASP A 417 13.17 3.40 -13.25
CA ASP A 417 11.83 2.99 -13.66
C ASP A 417 11.59 1.54 -13.24
N PRO A 418 10.34 1.08 -13.19
CA PRO A 418 10.04 -0.26 -12.71
C PRO A 418 10.61 -1.42 -13.55
N LEU A 419 10.97 -1.19 -14.81
CA LEU A 419 11.52 -2.24 -15.70
C LEU A 419 13.03 -2.36 -15.54
N GLN A 420 13.74 -1.24 -15.42
CA GLN A 420 15.20 -1.19 -15.24
C GLN A 420 15.62 -1.21 -13.76
N GLY A 421 14.67 -1.00 -12.85
CA GLY A 421 14.90 -0.82 -11.43
C GLY A 421 14.98 0.65 -11.05
N PHE A 422 14.65 0.92 -9.78
CA PHE A 422 14.84 2.21 -9.17
C PHE A 422 16.21 2.25 -8.48
N PHE A 423 16.80 3.44 -8.41
CA PHE A 423 18.03 3.68 -7.65
C PHE A 423 17.94 5.02 -6.92
N SER A 424 18.63 5.13 -5.79
CA SER A 424 18.69 6.36 -5.00
C SER A 424 20.02 7.10 -5.18
N GLN A 425 19.96 8.42 -5.07
CA GLN A 425 21.12 9.31 -5.08
C GLN A 425 20.99 10.35 -3.98
N THR A 426 22.06 10.60 -3.24
CA THR A 426 22.11 11.68 -2.25
C THR A 426 22.27 13.02 -2.95
N LEU A 427 21.40 13.97 -2.63
CA LEU A 427 21.42 15.33 -3.16
C LEU A 427 22.12 16.29 -2.20
N SER A 428 21.78 16.22 -0.92
CA SER A 428 22.38 17.03 0.15
C SER A 428 22.35 16.26 1.46
N THR A 429 23.36 16.44 2.29
CA THR A 429 23.43 15.92 3.67
C THR A 429 23.45 17.04 4.72
N ASP A 430 23.36 18.29 4.26
CA ASP A 430 23.45 19.47 5.13
C ASP A 430 22.10 20.19 5.28
N VAL A 431 21.23 20.05 4.28
CA VAL A 431 19.93 20.70 4.21
C VAL A 431 18.87 19.62 4.02
N GLY A 432 17.78 19.75 4.76
CA GLY A 432 16.60 18.90 4.65
C GLY A 432 15.31 19.68 4.86
N CYS A 433 14.17 19.00 5.01
CA CYS A 433 12.87 19.62 5.24
C CYS A 433 12.34 19.27 6.63
N LEU A 434 11.79 20.27 7.33
CA LEU A 434 11.10 20.06 8.62
C LEU A 434 9.57 20.15 8.50
N ALA A 435 9.07 20.82 7.46
CA ALA A 435 7.65 21.03 7.24
C ALA A 435 7.25 20.44 5.87
N PRO A 436 6.89 19.16 5.78
CA PRO A 436 6.56 18.50 4.51
C PRO A 436 5.52 19.24 3.68
N GLN A 437 4.54 19.87 4.33
CA GLN A 437 3.47 20.61 3.66
C GLN A 437 3.97 21.87 2.91
N SER A 438 5.17 22.36 3.24
CA SER A 438 5.80 23.47 2.52
C SER A 438 6.38 23.07 1.17
N ILE A 439 6.51 21.77 0.90
CA ILE A 439 7.12 21.28 -0.34
C ILE A 439 6.17 21.55 -1.50
N ARG A 440 6.56 22.46 -2.40
CA ARG A 440 5.74 22.88 -3.54
C ARG A 440 6.61 23.11 -4.77
N GLU A 441 6.18 22.53 -5.89
CA GLU A 441 6.77 22.82 -7.18
C GLU A 441 6.24 24.16 -7.70
N VAL A 442 7.15 25.09 -8.00
CA VAL A 442 6.84 26.40 -8.57
C VAL A 442 7.31 26.42 -10.03
N PRO A 443 6.39 26.59 -11.00
CA PRO A 443 6.73 26.61 -12.42
C PRO A 443 7.83 27.61 -12.74
N GLY A 444 8.88 27.15 -13.43
CA GLY A 444 10.02 27.97 -13.85
C GLY A 444 11.02 28.32 -12.73
N VAL A 445 10.78 27.87 -11.50
CA VAL A 445 11.68 28.11 -10.35
C VAL A 445 12.30 26.82 -9.84
N GLY A 446 11.49 25.80 -9.52
CA GLY A 446 11.99 24.62 -8.83
C GLY A 446 11.05 24.07 -7.78
N LEU A 447 11.54 23.06 -7.06
CA LEU A 447 10.89 22.55 -5.87
C LEU A 447 11.31 23.39 -4.67
N ILE A 448 10.38 24.17 -4.12
CA ILE A 448 10.61 25.01 -2.94
C ILE A 448 10.19 24.24 -1.69
N PHE A 449 10.95 24.36 -0.62
CA PHE A 449 10.66 23.74 0.67
C PHE A 449 11.22 24.56 1.84
N MET A 450 10.64 24.35 3.03
CA MET A 450 11.10 24.96 4.27
C MET A 450 12.01 24.01 5.05
N SER A 451 13.22 24.51 5.33
CA SER A 451 14.23 23.86 6.18
C SER A 451 14.32 24.56 7.54
N ALA A 452 15.10 24.01 8.47
CA ALA A 452 15.36 24.61 9.78
C ALA A 452 15.97 26.02 9.72
N THR A 453 16.69 26.33 8.63
CA THR A 453 17.42 27.60 8.47
C THR A 453 16.77 28.58 7.50
N GLY A 454 15.59 28.25 6.96
CA GLY A 454 14.83 29.10 6.03
C GLY A 454 14.33 28.35 4.79
N PHE A 455 14.01 29.09 3.74
CA PHE A 455 13.46 28.56 2.48
C PHE A 455 14.57 28.20 1.50
N PHE A 456 14.41 27.04 0.86
CA PHE A 456 15.34 26.51 -0.12
C PHE A 456 14.60 26.13 -1.40
N VAL A 457 15.34 26.07 -2.51
CA VAL A 457 14.88 25.60 -3.80
C VAL A 457 15.82 24.53 -4.34
N ILE A 458 15.23 23.49 -4.93
CA ILE A 458 15.92 22.53 -5.80
C ILE A 458 15.58 22.91 -7.24
N ASP A 459 16.59 23.28 -8.02
CA ASP A 459 16.39 23.64 -9.44
C ASP A 459 15.95 22.41 -10.26
N GLN A 460 14.92 22.58 -11.09
CA GLN A 460 14.38 21.51 -11.96
C GLN A 460 15.44 20.97 -12.92
N GLY A 461 16.35 21.81 -13.43
CA GLY A 461 17.40 21.38 -14.35
C GLY A 461 18.34 20.33 -13.72
N THR A 462 18.52 20.42 -12.41
CA THR A 462 19.36 19.52 -11.63
C THR A 462 18.70 18.22 -11.21
N ILE A 463 17.36 18.12 -11.26
CA ILE A 463 16.66 16.86 -11.03
C ILE A 463 16.80 15.94 -12.28
N GLN A 464 16.95 16.52 -13.47
CA GLN A 464 17.05 15.80 -14.76
C GLN A 464 18.43 15.21 -15.04
N ALA A 465 19.50 15.96 -14.75
CA ALA A 465 20.87 15.54 -15.07
C ALA A 465 21.44 14.70 -13.92
N GLY A 466 22.23 13.67 -14.21
CA GLY A 466 23.02 12.91 -13.22
C GLY A 466 24.12 13.74 -12.51
N GLN A 467 23.94 15.06 -12.42
CA GLN A 467 24.76 15.99 -11.65
C GLN A 467 24.22 16.05 -10.22
N GLN A 468 25.09 16.24 -9.22
CA GLN A 468 24.62 16.56 -7.87
C GLN A 468 23.79 17.83 -7.96
N GLY A 469 22.49 17.71 -7.74
CA GLY A 469 21.61 18.84 -7.91
C GLY A 469 21.91 19.94 -6.89
N ALA A 470 21.76 21.18 -7.34
CA ALA A 470 22.12 22.33 -6.53
C ALA A 470 20.91 22.73 -5.69
N VAL A 471 21.10 22.72 -4.39
CA VAL A 471 20.14 23.22 -3.40
C VAL A 471 20.52 24.66 -3.09
N PHE A 472 19.65 25.61 -3.40
CA PHE A 472 19.91 27.04 -3.18
C PHE A 472 19.05 27.58 -2.05
N LYS A 473 19.64 28.38 -1.17
CA LYS A 473 18.90 29.11 -0.14
C LYS A 473 18.25 30.35 -0.75
N LEU A 474 16.94 30.50 -0.61
CA LEU A 474 16.18 31.66 -1.10
C LEU A 474 16.04 32.77 -0.05
N SER A 475 15.99 32.39 1.23
CA SER A 475 15.81 33.35 2.32
C SER A 475 17.13 33.97 2.78
N ALA A 476 17.17 35.30 2.96
CA ALA A 476 18.22 35.98 3.69
C ALA A 476 17.76 36.24 5.14
N GLY A 477 18.69 36.23 6.10
CA GLY A 477 18.36 36.64 7.46
C GLY A 477 18.06 38.13 7.50
N ILE A 478 17.18 38.55 8.41
CA ILE A 478 17.16 39.97 8.82
C ILE A 478 18.58 40.31 9.26
N ARG A 479 19.21 41.28 8.58
CA ARG A 479 20.47 41.86 9.06
C ARG A 479 20.20 42.43 10.44
N ASP A 480 21.02 42.06 11.42
CA ASP A 480 20.94 42.65 12.77
C ASP A 480 20.90 44.18 12.64
N LEU A 481 19.72 44.74 12.93
CA LEU A 481 19.48 46.17 12.95
C LEU A 481 20.22 46.85 14.12
N TYR A 482 20.90 46.09 14.96
CA TYR A 482 21.66 46.57 16.12
C TYR A 482 23.02 47.21 15.80
N ASN A 483 23.42 47.29 14.53
CA ASN A 483 24.61 48.05 14.10
C ASN A 483 24.25 49.41 13.46
N ARG A 484 23.21 50.10 13.96
CA ARG A 484 22.92 51.49 13.60
C ARG A 484 23.12 52.44 14.76
#